data_AF-A0AAV7GWA7-F1
#
_entry.id   AF-A0AAV7GWA7-F1
#
_cell.length_a   1.000
_cell.length_b   1.000
_cell.length_c   1.000
_cell.angle_alpha   90.00
_cell.angle_beta   90.00
_cell.angle_gamma   90.00
#
_symmetry.space_group_name_H-M   'P 1'
#
loop_
_entity.id
_entity.type
_entity.pdbx_description
1 polymer ?
#
loop_
_entity_poly.entity_id
_entity_poly.type
_entity_poly.pdbx_seq_one_letter_code
_entity_poly.pdbx_strand_id
1 'polypeptide(L)'
;MEDLEAKGCVFRIEKCAFDLLSMEEDLINEDDDDIWWELIRRDLSLKSTFLYCDLNRVISSSSDELKRTLTDLANRLFHYMEELDDTIKSRSISLAQICYSDAALVLQEIMAALIPGF
;
A
#
# COMPACT_ATOMS: atom_id res chain seq x y z
N MET A 1 -2.10 19.00 -19.09
CA MET A 1 -3.15 18.64 -18.11
C MET A 1 -2.87 17.26 -17.54
N GLU A 2 -2.61 16.24 -18.38
CA GLU A 2 -2.16 14.90 -17.96
C GLU A 2 -0.95 14.89 -17.01
N ASP A 3 0.06 15.75 -17.25
CA ASP A 3 1.26 15.83 -16.39
C ASP A 3 0.94 16.27 -14.95
N LEU A 4 -0.05 17.14 -14.73
CA LEU A 4 -0.47 17.56 -13.39
C LEU A 4 -1.29 16.48 -12.68
N GLU A 5 -2.13 15.74 -13.42
CA GLU A 5 -2.91 14.64 -12.86
C GLU A 5 -1.99 13.48 -12.43
N ALA A 6 -1.01 13.11 -13.26
CA ALA A 6 -0.03 12.08 -12.94
C ALA A 6 0.81 12.45 -11.70
N LYS A 7 1.31 13.69 -11.61
CA LYS A 7 2.01 14.20 -10.42
C LYS A 7 1.14 14.17 -9.16
N GLY A 8 -0.14 14.51 -9.29
CA GLY A 8 -1.10 14.41 -8.19
C GLY A 8 -1.33 12.96 -7.72
N CYS A 9 -1.34 12.00 -8.64
CA CYS A 9 -1.46 10.58 -8.32
C CYS A 9 -0.21 10.08 -7.58
N VAL A 10 0.98 10.38 -8.10
CA VAL A 10 2.26 10.00 -7.46
C VAL A 10 2.34 10.58 -6.05
N PHE A 11 2.02 11.86 -5.87
CA PHE A 11 2.00 12.48 -4.53
C PHE A 11 1.04 11.78 -3.55
N ARG A 12 -0.14 11.35 -4.01
CA ARG A 12 -1.08 10.61 -3.15
C ARG A 12 -0.61 9.19 -2.86
N ILE A 13 0.04 8.52 -3.81
CA ILE A 13 0.71 7.23 -3.60
C ILE A 13 1.77 7.38 -2.53
N GLU A 14 2.63 8.40 -2.63
CA GLU A 14 3.68 8.67 -1.63
C GLU A 14 3.09 8.92 -0.24
N LYS A 15 1.98 9.68 -0.17
CA LYS A 15 1.33 9.94 1.11
C LYS A 15 0.72 8.68 1.71
N CYS A 16 0.06 7.85 0.90
CA CYS A 16 -0.47 6.56 1.37
C CYS A 16 0.66 5.62 1.80
N ALA A 17 1.76 5.59 1.06
CA ALA A 17 2.92 4.78 1.38
C ALA A 17 3.54 5.20 2.72
N PHE A 18 3.73 6.50 2.94
CA PHE A 18 4.23 7.01 4.21
C PHE A 18 3.33 6.62 5.38
N ASP A 19 2.01 6.82 5.24
CA ASP A 19 1.06 6.49 6.30
C ASP A 19 1.08 4.98 6.61
N LEU A 20 1.03 4.12 5.58
CA LEU A 20 1.06 2.67 5.73
C LEU A 20 2.38 2.19 6.36
N LEU A 21 3.54 2.70 5.92
CA LEU A 21 4.85 2.34 6.46
C LEU A 21 5.05 2.76 7.92
N SER A 22 4.17 3.63 8.44
CA SER A 22 4.19 4.06 9.85
C SER A 22 3.28 3.21 10.74
N MET A 23 2.52 2.25 10.20
CA MET A 23 1.54 1.44 10.94
C MET A 23 2.14 0.23 11.67
N GLU A 24 3.45 0.00 11.57
CA GLU A 24 4.09 -1.17 12.21
C GLU A 24 3.80 -1.22 13.71
N GLU A 25 3.92 -0.09 14.41
CA GLU A 25 3.67 0.00 15.85
C GLU A 25 2.18 -0.24 16.20
N ASP A 26 1.26 0.18 15.32
CA ASP A 26 -0.18 0.01 15.52
C ASP A 26 -0.62 -1.47 15.47
N LEU A 27 0.11 -2.30 14.71
CA LEU A 27 -0.14 -3.74 14.58
C LEU A 27 0.37 -4.57 15.76
N ILE A 28 1.20 -3.99 16.63
CA ILE A 28 1.85 -4.66 17.77
C ILE A 28 1.05 -4.48 19.06
N ASN A 29 0.00 -3.65 19.05
CA ASN A 29 -0.78 -3.39 20.25
C ASN A 29 -1.44 -4.68 20.78
N GLU A 30 -0.98 -5.13 21.95
CA GLU A 30 -1.43 -6.37 22.60
C GLU A 30 -2.80 -6.20 23.29
N ASP A 31 -3.29 -4.97 23.45
CA ASP A 31 -4.65 -4.73 23.92
C ASP A 31 -5.63 -5.09 22.80
N ASP A 32 -6.24 -6.28 22.92
CA ASP A 32 -7.29 -6.82 22.05
C ASP A 32 -8.60 -6.01 22.20
N ASP A 33 -8.57 -4.75 21.75
CA ASP A 33 -9.73 -3.89 21.61
C ASP A 33 -10.35 -4.10 20.23
N ASP A 34 -11.57 -4.63 20.20
CA ASP A 34 -12.36 -4.82 18.97
C ASP A 34 -12.41 -3.54 18.12
N ILE A 35 -12.51 -2.37 18.78
CA ILE A 35 -12.58 -1.08 18.11
C ILE A 35 -11.24 -0.77 17.42
N TRP A 36 -10.11 -1.12 18.03
CA TRP A 36 -8.79 -0.88 17.48
C TRP A 36 -8.57 -1.65 16.17
N TRP A 37 -8.90 -2.94 16.16
CA TRP A 37 -8.79 -3.78 14.97
C TRP A 37 -9.70 -3.30 13.83
N GLU A 38 -10.94 -2.89 14.15
CA GLU A 38 -11.84 -2.30 13.15
C GLU A 38 -11.31 -0.98 12.57
N LEU A 39 -10.68 -0.14 13.38
CA LEU A 39 -10.07 1.11 12.94
C LEU A 39 -8.89 0.88 12.00
N ILE A 40 -7.97 -0.01 12.37
CA ILE A 40 -6.83 -0.40 11.51
C ILE A 40 -7.34 -0.91 10.16
N ARG A 41 -8.33 -1.81 10.19
CA ARG A 41 -8.90 -2.39 8.98
C ARG A 41 -9.55 -1.33 8.08
N ARG A 42 -10.28 -0.39 8.66
CA ARG A 42 -10.90 0.72 7.90
C ARG A 42 -9.86 1.64 7.29
N ASP A 43 -8.80 1.97 8.01
CA ASP A 43 -7.72 2.80 7.45
C ASP A 43 -7.00 2.05 6.32
N LEU A 44 -6.62 0.80 6.53
CA LEU A 44 -6.01 -0.04 5.50
C LEU A 44 -6.87 -0.12 4.22
N SER A 45 -8.17 -0.35 4.36
CA SER A 45 -9.11 -0.39 3.23
C SER A 45 -9.19 0.95 2.48
N LEU A 46 -9.19 2.06 3.22
CA LEU A 46 -9.19 3.41 2.64
C LEU A 46 -7.91 3.67 1.86
N LYS A 47 -6.74 3.41 2.44
CA LYS A 47 -5.42 3.59 1.78
C LYS A 47 -5.28 2.69 0.56
N SER A 48 -5.68 1.41 0.68
CA SER A 48 -5.69 0.45 -0.43
C SER A 48 -6.54 0.95 -1.61
N THR A 49 -7.71 1.54 -1.34
CA THR A 49 -8.57 2.12 -2.38
C THR A 49 -7.91 3.29 -3.10
N PHE A 50 -7.26 4.20 -2.36
CA PHE A 50 -6.50 5.31 -2.97
C PHE A 50 -5.35 4.81 -3.83
N LEU A 51 -4.54 3.89 -3.28
CA LEU A 51 -3.43 3.26 -3.99
C LEU A 51 -3.92 2.59 -5.28
N TYR A 52 -5.04 1.85 -5.24
CA TYR A 52 -5.58 1.17 -6.41
C TYR A 52 -5.96 2.16 -7.51
N CYS A 53 -6.68 3.22 -7.14
CA CYS A 53 -7.10 4.25 -8.09
C CYS A 53 -5.91 4.96 -8.74
N ASP A 54 -4.93 5.36 -7.92
CA ASP A 54 -3.80 6.17 -8.37
C ASP A 54 -2.75 5.33 -9.10
N LEU A 55 -2.44 4.10 -8.64
CA LEU A 55 -1.54 3.19 -9.34
C LEU A 55 -2.11 2.82 -10.71
N ASN A 56 -3.40 2.51 -10.83
CA ASN A 56 -3.99 2.20 -12.13
C ASN A 56 -3.85 3.35 -13.13
N ARG A 57 -4.03 4.59 -12.66
CA ARG A 57 -3.81 5.79 -13.49
C ARG A 57 -2.36 5.90 -13.94
N VAL A 58 -1.42 5.83 -12.99
CA VAL A 58 0.02 5.95 -13.28
C VAL A 58 0.51 4.84 -14.20
N ILE A 59 0.12 3.59 -13.95
CA ILE A 59 0.43 2.42 -14.79
C ILE A 59 -0.08 2.66 -16.22
N SER A 60 -1.33 3.10 -16.38
CA SER A 60 -1.95 3.30 -17.69
C SER A 60 -1.20 4.35 -18.53
N SER A 61 -0.73 5.43 -17.89
CA SER A 61 0.03 6.51 -18.53
C SER A 61 1.53 6.27 -18.66
N SER A 62 2.06 5.16 -18.11
CA SER A 62 3.50 4.86 -18.12
C SER A 62 3.98 4.27 -19.44
N SER A 63 5.29 4.39 -19.71
CA SER A 63 5.98 3.70 -20.81
C SER A 63 5.88 2.17 -20.64
N ASP A 64 6.05 1.40 -21.71
CA ASP A 64 5.82 -0.06 -21.68
C ASP A 64 6.70 -0.79 -20.66
N GLU A 65 7.95 -0.37 -20.47
CA GLU A 65 8.86 -0.94 -19.47
C GLU A 65 8.38 -0.64 -18.05
N LEU A 66 8.18 0.64 -17.72
CA LEU A 66 7.73 1.06 -16.40
C LEU A 66 6.33 0.50 -16.07
N LYS A 67 5.43 0.46 -17.06
CA LYS A 67 4.10 -0.12 -16.95
C LYS A 67 4.16 -1.58 -16.53
N ARG A 68 5.05 -2.38 -17.13
CA ARG A 68 5.24 -3.79 -16.75
C ARG A 68 5.73 -3.91 -15.31
N THR A 69 6.76 -3.15 -14.95
CA THR A 69 7.31 -3.14 -13.58
C THR A 69 6.25 -2.75 -12.55
N LEU A 70 5.56 -1.63 -12.76
CA LEU A 70 4.53 -1.15 -11.83
C LEU A 70 3.32 -2.08 -11.76
N THR A 71 2.96 -2.76 -12.85
CA THR A 71 1.87 -3.75 -12.84
C THR A 71 2.23 -4.95 -11.97
N ASP A 72 3.44 -5.48 -12.12
CA ASP A 72 3.91 -6.61 -11.29
C ASP A 72 3.95 -6.24 -9.80
N LEU A 73 4.54 -5.07 -9.49
CA LEU A 73 4.59 -4.56 -8.14
C LEU A 73 3.20 -4.30 -7.55
N ALA A 74 2.30 -3.68 -8.31
CA ALA A 74 0.93 -3.44 -7.84
C ALA A 74 0.21 -4.76 -7.54
N ASN A 75 0.31 -5.76 -8.42
CA ASN A 75 -0.30 -7.06 -8.18
C ASN A 75 0.23 -7.72 -6.90
N ARG A 76 1.55 -7.69 -6.67
CA ARG A 76 2.17 -8.20 -5.44
C ARG A 76 1.70 -7.41 -4.20
N LEU A 77 1.62 -6.09 -4.29
CA LEU A 77 1.16 -5.24 -3.20
C LEU A 77 -0.28 -5.59 -2.81
N PHE A 78 -1.19 -5.66 -3.78
CA PHE A 78 -2.61 -5.94 -3.50
C PHE A 78 -2.82 -7.37 -3.00
N HIS A 79 -2.00 -8.33 -3.42
CA HIS A 79 -1.99 -9.67 -2.86
C HIS A 79 -1.65 -9.64 -1.36
N TYR A 80 -0.54 -9.00 -0.96
CA TYR A 80 -0.16 -8.93 0.46
C TYR A 80 -1.12 -8.06 1.29
N MET A 81 -1.73 -7.03 0.71
CA MET A 81 -2.77 -6.26 1.40
C MET A 81 -4.06 -7.08 1.64
N GLU A 82 -4.41 -8.00 0.74
CA GLU A 82 -5.51 -8.94 0.95
C GLU A 82 -5.19 -9.93 2.07
N GLU A 83 -3.98 -10.51 2.07
CA GLU A 83 -3.53 -11.38 3.17
C GLU A 83 -3.45 -10.62 4.51
N LEU A 84 -3.03 -9.36 4.50
CA LEU A 84 -3.02 -8.49 5.68
C LEU A 84 -4.45 -8.24 6.21
N ASP A 85 -5.43 -7.94 5.34
CA ASP A 85 -6.83 -7.77 5.76
C ASP A 85 -7.38 -9.06 6.40
N ASP A 86 -7.04 -10.24 5.85
CA ASP A 86 -7.47 -11.53 6.40
C ASP A 86 -6.80 -11.89 7.74
N THR A 87 -5.53 -11.55 7.90
CA THR A 87 -4.81 -11.73 9.18
C THR A 87 -5.32 -10.78 10.26
N ILE A 88 -5.68 -9.54 9.90
CA ILE A 88 -6.34 -8.58 10.79
C ILE A 88 -7.73 -9.09 11.21
N LYS A 89 -8.55 -9.60 10.26
CA LYS A 89 -9.86 -10.21 10.59
C LYS A 89 -9.76 -11.39 11.54
N SER A 90 -8.73 -12.21 11.37
CA SER A 90 -8.47 -13.39 12.21
C SER A 90 -7.69 -13.08 13.49
N ARG A 91 -7.28 -11.82 13.69
CA ARG A 91 -6.52 -11.31 14.85
C ARG A 91 -5.20 -12.04 15.08
N SER A 92 -4.57 -12.51 13.99
CA SER A 92 -3.28 -13.17 14.08
C SER A 92 -2.16 -12.15 13.98
N ILE A 93 -1.75 -11.58 15.13
CA ILE A 93 -0.70 -10.54 15.21
C ILE A 93 0.57 -10.99 14.46
N SER A 94 1.06 -12.20 14.74
CA SER A 94 2.28 -12.71 14.11
C SER A 94 2.19 -12.82 12.58
N LEU A 95 1.04 -13.19 12.04
CA LEU A 95 0.85 -13.27 10.58
C LEU A 95 0.63 -11.88 9.98
N ALA A 96 -0.10 -11.01 10.68
CA ALA A 96 -0.30 -9.62 10.27
C ALA A 96 1.04 -8.88 10.14
N GLN A 97 1.99 -9.10 11.06
CA GLN A 97 3.34 -8.54 10.97
C GLN A 97 4.13 -9.03 9.74
N ILE A 98 4.00 -10.32 9.41
CA ILE A 98 4.66 -10.91 8.22
C ILE A 98 4.06 -10.30 6.96
N CYS A 99 2.74 -10.35 6.80
CA CYS A 99 2.04 -9.78 5.63
C CYS A 99 2.28 -8.28 5.50
N TYR A 100 2.34 -7.55 6.63
CA TYR A 100 2.69 -6.14 6.66
C TYR A 100 4.11 -5.90 6.14
N SER A 101 5.08 -6.68 6.61
CA SER A 101 6.48 -6.56 6.17
C SER A 101 6.62 -6.79 4.67
N ASP A 102 5.94 -7.82 4.15
CA ASP A 102 5.93 -8.11 2.71
C ASP A 102 5.27 -6.99 1.89
N ALA A 103 4.13 -6.47 2.35
CA ALA A 103 3.47 -5.33 1.73
C ALA A 103 4.36 -4.06 1.77
N ALA A 104 5.01 -3.79 2.91
CA ALA A 104 5.90 -2.65 3.11
C ALA A 104 7.10 -2.68 2.16
N LEU A 105 7.72 -3.86 1.97
CA LEU A 105 8.81 -4.03 1.01
C LEU A 105 8.36 -3.72 -0.43
N VAL A 106 7.22 -4.25 -0.87
CA VAL A 106 6.69 -3.96 -2.21
C VAL A 106 6.34 -2.47 -2.35
N LEU A 107 5.81 -1.86 -1.30
CA LEU A 107 5.48 -0.44 -1.31
C LEU A 107 6.74 0.43 -1.44
N GLN A 108 7.84 0.05 -0.80
CA GLN A 108 9.16 0.68 -0.99
C GLN A 108 9.68 0.50 -2.43
N GLU A 109 9.51 -0.68 -3.02
CA GLU A 109 9.86 -0.94 -4.43
C GLU A 109 9.06 -0.05 -5.39
N ILE A 110 7.75 0.11 -5.15
CA ILE A 110 6.88 1.01 -5.92
C ILE A 110 7.38 2.46 -5.80
N MET A 111 7.67 2.92 -4.59
CA MET A 111 8.18 4.26 -4.35
C MET A 111 9.50 4.49 -5.09
N ALA A 112 10.44 3.54 -5.02
CA ALA A 112 11.69 3.62 -5.76
C ALA A 112 11.50 3.66 -7.29
N ALA A 113 10.53 2.92 -7.81
CA ALA A 113 10.21 2.92 -9.24
C ALA A 113 9.55 4.23 -9.72
N LEU A 114 8.77 4.88 -8.85
CA LEU A 114 8.07 6.14 -9.14
C LEU A 114 8.94 7.39 -8.94
N ILE A 115 10.03 7.27 -8.19
CA ILE A 115 11.01 8.33 -7.93
C ILE A 115 12.29 8.06 -8.75
N PRO A 116 12.30 8.12 -10.09
CA PRO A 116 13.56 8.12 -10.81
C PRO A 116 14.24 9.49 -10.61
N GLY A 117 15.29 9.50 -9.77
CA GLY A 117 16.44 10.41 -9.82
C GLY A 117 16.20 11.91 -9.64
N PHE A 118 16.71 12.46 -8.53
CA PHE A 118 17.41 13.76 -8.59
C PHE A 118 18.72 13.60 -9.40
#